data_AF-A0A6G2FZP2-F1
#
_entry.id   AF-A0A6G2FZP2-F1
#
_cell.length_a   1.000
_cell.length_b   1.000
_cell.length_c   1.000
_cell.angle_alpha   90.00
_cell.angle_beta   90.00
_cell.angle_gamma   90.00
#
_symmetry.space_group_name_H-M   'P 1'
#
loop_
_entity.id
_entity.type
_entity.pdbx_description
1 polymer ?
#
loop_
_entity_poly.entity_id
_entity_poly.type
_entity_poly.pdbx_seq_one_letter_code
_entity_poly.pdbx_strand_id
1 'polypeptide(L)'
;RRVVAVGVHAVAAVARDGDEVVTDAGDVDEARFGRRVRRGVADSGTEVSVVSEHGADETYPHVGAASIVAKVERDARMAAIGDDYAAYGPVGSGYPSDPTTREFLRTYVDETGELPDCARASWSTCDDVLAAAAQSSLAEF
;
A
#
# COMPACT_ATOMS: atom_id res chain seq x y z
N ARG A 1 6.10 -6.26 -5.32
CA ARG A 1 7.47 -5.99 -4.81
C ARG A 1 7.47 -5.27 -3.46
N ARG A 2 6.75 -4.14 -3.29
CA ARG A 2 6.76 -3.37 -2.03
C ARG A 2 6.20 -4.11 -0.79
N VAL A 3 5.12 -4.89 -0.94
CA VAL A 3 4.48 -5.63 0.18
C VAL A 3 5.45 -6.63 0.84
N VAL A 4 6.13 -7.45 0.04
CA VAL A 4 7.14 -8.39 0.54
C VAL A 4 8.26 -7.66 1.27
N ALA A 5 8.76 -6.54 0.71
CA ALA A 5 9.86 -5.80 1.32
C ALA A 5 9.49 -5.23 2.70
N VAL A 6 8.28 -4.68 2.85
CA VAL A 6 7.79 -4.18 4.15
C VAL A 6 7.65 -5.32 5.15
N GLY A 7 7.06 -6.45 4.74
CA GLY A 7 6.93 -7.63 5.59
C GLY A 7 8.28 -8.18 6.05
N VAL A 8 9.25 -8.27 5.14
CA VAL A 8 10.63 -8.67 5.45
C VAL A 8 11.26 -7.76 6.49
N HIS A 9 11.14 -6.43 6.32
CA HIS A 9 11.71 -5.48 7.25
C HIS A 9 11.08 -5.60 8.65
N ALA A 10 9.75 -5.71 8.72
CA ALA A 10 9.03 -5.86 9.98
C ALA A 10 9.42 -7.14 10.72
N VAL A 11 9.54 -8.27 10.00
CA VAL A 11 9.95 -9.55 10.58
C VAL A 11 11.41 -9.50 11.02
N ALA A 12 12.33 -9.06 10.15
CA ALA A 12 13.76 -9.01 10.45
C ALA A 12 14.09 -8.10 11.64
N ALA A 13 13.25 -7.10 11.93
CA ALA A 13 13.43 -6.20 13.08
C ALA A 13 13.17 -6.87 14.44
N VAL A 14 12.43 -8.00 14.48
CA VAL A 14 11.96 -8.59 15.75
C VAL A 14 12.21 -10.09 15.88
N ALA A 15 12.31 -10.81 14.76
CA ALA A 15 12.49 -12.26 14.73
C ALA A 15 13.91 -12.67 15.15
N ARG A 16 14.01 -13.88 15.69
CA ARG A 16 15.24 -14.56 16.07
C ARG A 16 15.39 -15.84 15.27
N ASP A 17 16.60 -16.37 15.25
CA ASP A 17 16.89 -17.64 14.58
C ASP A 17 16.01 -18.76 15.14
N GLY A 18 15.33 -19.46 14.24
CA GLY A 18 14.42 -20.56 14.55
C GLY A 18 12.97 -20.16 14.81
N ASP A 19 12.64 -18.86 14.78
CA ASP A 19 11.24 -18.41 14.91
C ASP A 19 10.39 -18.88 13.71
N GLU A 20 9.12 -19.12 13.97
CA GLU A 20 8.10 -19.37 12.95
C GLU A 20 7.30 -18.09 12.69
N VAL A 21 7.18 -17.74 11.41
CA VAL A 21 6.46 -16.56 10.93
C VAL A 21 5.24 -17.00 10.14
N VAL A 22 4.06 -16.53 10.53
CA VAL A 22 2.82 -16.73 9.77
C VAL A 22 2.49 -15.44 9.01
N THR A 23 2.23 -15.54 7.71
CA THR A 23 1.90 -14.39 6.86
C THR A 23 0.59 -14.58 6.11
N ASP A 24 -0.23 -13.54 6.07
CA ASP A 24 -1.33 -13.44 5.10
C ASP A 24 -0.76 -13.16 3.70
N ALA A 25 -1.05 -14.06 2.76
CA ALA A 25 -0.42 -14.09 1.45
C ALA A 25 -0.96 -12.97 0.52
N GLY A 26 -0.20 -11.90 0.37
CA GLY A 26 -0.52 -10.81 -0.57
C GLY A 26 -0.21 -11.09 -2.05
N ASP A 27 0.02 -12.35 -2.44
CA ASP A 27 0.29 -12.79 -3.82
C ASP A 27 -0.68 -13.92 -4.18
N VAL A 28 -0.96 -14.10 -5.48
CA VAL A 28 -1.83 -15.17 -5.99
C VAL A 28 -1.30 -16.58 -5.69
N ASP A 29 0.00 -16.71 -5.42
CA ASP A 29 0.68 -17.94 -5.03
C ASP A 29 1.25 -17.76 -3.62
N GLU A 30 0.60 -18.40 -2.65
CA GLU A 30 0.94 -18.35 -1.22
C GLU A 30 2.36 -18.85 -0.98
N ALA A 31 2.71 -19.99 -1.59
CA ALA A 31 4.02 -20.59 -1.43
C ALA A 31 5.12 -19.70 -1.99
N ARG A 32 4.88 -19.02 -3.13
CA ARG A 32 5.78 -18.00 -3.67
C ARG A 32 5.90 -16.80 -2.75
N PHE A 33 4.81 -16.34 -2.14
CA PHE A 33 4.86 -15.24 -1.17
C PHE A 33 5.73 -15.61 0.02
N GLY A 34 5.44 -16.73 0.69
CA GLY A 34 6.20 -17.23 1.84
C GLY A 34 7.68 -17.42 1.53
N ARG A 35 8.03 -18.03 0.38
CA ARG A 35 9.43 -18.19 -0.04
C ARG A 35 10.17 -16.85 -0.19
N ARG A 36 9.51 -15.81 -0.71
CA ARG A 36 10.14 -14.49 -0.87
C ARG A 36 10.30 -13.77 0.47
N VAL A 37 9.34 -13.91 1.38
CA VAL A 37 9.47 -13.37 2.74
C VAL A 37 10.62 -14.06 3.46
N ARG A 38 10.62 -15.39 3.50
CA ARG A 38 11.70 -16.17 4.12
C ARG A 38 13.07 -15.76 3.58
N ARG A 39 13.21 -15.71 2.26
CA ARG A 39 14.46 -15.31 1.62
C ARG A 39 14.89 -13.90 2.02
N GLY A 40 13.99 -12.92 2.02
CA GLY A 40 14.35 -11.56 2.39
C GLY A 40 14.76 -11.41 3.85
N VAL A 41 14.15 -12.19 4.75
CA VAL A 41 14.53 -12.23 6.18
C VAL A 41 15.91 -12.87 6.34
N ALA A 42 16.18 -13.98 5.64
CA ALA A 42 17.50 -14.61 5.58
C ALA A 42 18.58 -13.68 5.03
N ASP A 43 18.26 -12.93 3.95
CA ASP A 43 19.15 -11.90 3.38
C ASP A 43 19.44 -10.76 4.39
N SER A 44 18.62 -10.62 5.44
CA SER A 44 18.81 -9.66 6.54
C SER A 44 19.57 -10.24 7.74
N GLY A 45 19.96 -11.51 7.70
CA GLY A 45 20.80 -12.17 8.71
C GLY A 45 20.05 -13.00 9.76
N THR A 46 18.77 -13.27 9.58
CA THR A 46 17.94 -14.07 10.51
C THR A 46 17.32 -15.27 9.80
N GLU A 47 17.44 -16.46 10.37
CA GLU A 47 16.83 -17.68 9.81
C GLU A 47 15.49 -18.02 10.47
N VAL A 48 14.41 -18.04 9.67
CA VAL A 48 13.04 -18.32 10.14
C VAL A 48 12.34 -19.39 9.28
N SER A 49 11.33 -20.06 9.83
CA SER A 49 10.32 -20.77 9.03
C SER A 49 9.19 -19.81 8.66
N VAL A 50 8.55 -20.02 7.50
CA VAL A 50 7.43 -19.19 7.05
C VAL A 50 6.26 -20.08 6.63
N VAL A 51 5.12 -19.89 7.28
CA VAL A 51 3.80 -20.39 6.88
C VAL A 51 3.06 -19.24 6.21
N SER A 52 2.60 -19.44 4.98
CA SER A 52 1.91 -18.41 4.21
C SER A 52 0.64 -18.97 3.64
N GLU A 53 -0.48 -18.32 3.93
CA GLU A 53 -1.83 -18.73 3.56
C GLU A 53 -2.67 -17.49 3.22
N HIS A 54 -3.62 -17.60 2.31
CA HIS A 54 -4.64 -16.59 2.06
C HIS A 54 -5.63 -16.55 3.22
N GLY A 55 -5.95 -15.36 3.72
CA GLY A 55 -6.91 -15.21 4.82
C GLY A 55 -6.36 -15.72 6.15
N ALA A 56 -5.04 -15.70 6.32
CA ALA A 56 -4.40 -16.12 7.57
C ALA A 56 -4.86 -15.26 8.77
N ASP A 57 -5.31 -14.02 8.54
CA ASP A 57 -5.84 -13.17 9.60
C ASP A 57 -7.21 -13.62 10.15
N GLU A 58 -7.95 -14.44 9.41
CA GLU A 58 -9.19 -15.07 9.87
C GLU A 58 -8.94 -16.35 10.69
N THR A 59 -7.82 -17.02 10.44
CA THR A 59 -7.48 -18.31 11.06
C THR A 59 -6.57 -18.15 12.28
N TYR A 60 -5.57 -17.28 12.20
CA TYR A 60 -4.53 -17.13 13.22
C TYR A 60 -4.73 -15.81 13.99
N PRO A 61 -5.06 -15.85 15.30
CA PRO A 61 -5.36 -14.63 16.06
C PRO A 61 -4.25 -13.57 16.07
N HIS A 62 -2.98 -13.98 16.03
CA HIS A 62 -1.85 -13.06 15.99
C HIS A 62 -1.68 -12.36 14.63
N VAL A 63 -2.05 -13.04 13.53
CA VAL A 63 -2.13 -12.43 12.19
C VAL A 63 -3.33 -11.48 12.12
N GLY A 64 -4.45 -11.86 12.73
CA GLY A 64 -5.60 -10.97 12.96
C GLY A 64 -5.24 -9.70 13.71
N ALA A 65 -4.46 -9.82 14.79
CA ALA A 65 -3.96 -8.66 15.54
C ALA A 65 -3.05 -7.76 14.68
N ALA A 66 -2.14 -8.34 13.89
CA ALA A 66 -1.31 -7.59 12.94
C ALA A 66 -2.15 -6.86 11.87
N SER A 67 -3.22 -7.50 11.38
CA SER A 67 -4.18 -6.93 10.44
C SER A 67 -4.92 -5.73 11.03
N ILE A 68 -5.32 -5.79 12.32
CA ILE A 68 -5.93 -4.65 13.04
C ILE A 68 -4.95 -3.49 13.15
N VAL A 69 -3.72 -3.74 13.62
CA VAL A 69 -2.70 -2.69 13.75
C VAL A 69 -2.44 -2.02 12.42
N ALA A 70 -2.26 -2.79 11.35
CA ALA A 70 -2.02 -2.25 10.00
C ALA A 70 -3.18 -1.37 9.50
N LYS A 71 -4.44 -1.76 9.76
CA LYS A 71 -5.62 -0.98 9.36
C LYS A 71 -5.75 0.31 10.17
N VAL A 72 -5.53 0.27 11.48
CA VAL A 72 -5.56 1.47 12.34
C VAL A 72 -4.51 2.49 11.91
N GLU A 73 -3.28 2.05 11.66
CA GLU A 73 -2.19 2.93 11.19
C GLU A 73 -2.49 3.49 9.79
N ARG A 74 -3.08 2.68 8.90
CA ARG A 74 -3.51 3.15 7.57
C ARG A 74 -4.55 4.27 7.71
N ASP A 75 -5.56 4.08 8.55
CA ASP A 75 -6.65 5.05 8.68
C ASP A 75 -6.15 6.36 9.31
N ALA A 76 -5.26 6.28 10.31
CA ALA A 76 -4.58 7.45 10.86
C ALA A 76 -3.74 8.19 9.81
N ARG A 77 -3.00 7.45 8.97
CA ARG A 77 -2.20 8.06 7.89
C ARG A 77 -3.08 8.68 6.82
N MET A 78 -4.21 8.07 6.48
CA MET A 78 -5.17 8.64 5.52
C MET A 78 -5.81 9.93 6.06
N ALA A 79 -6.11 10.00 7.35
CA ALA A 79 -6.59 11.23 7.98
C ALA A 79 -5.55 12.35 7.89
N ALA A 80 -4.29 12.07 8.24
CA ALA A 80 -3.20 13.04 8.12
C ALA A 80 -2.98 13.52 6.67
N ILE A 81 -3.08 12.63 5.68
CA ILE A 81 -3.05 13.02 4.26
C ILE A 81 -4.25 13.91 3.92
N GLY A 82 -5.43 13.63 4.47
CA GLY A 82 -6.59 14.50 4.31
C GLY A 82 -6.34 15.92 4.82
N ASP A 83 -5.67 16.06 5.96
CA ASP A 83 -5.30 17.36 6.53
C ASP A 83 -4.23 18.08 5.67
N ASP A 84 -3.20 17.37 5.22
CA ASP A 84 -2.12 17.91 4.38
C ASP A 84 -2.63 18.48 3.04
N TYR A 85 -3.70 17.91 2.49
CA TYR A 85 -4.26 18.27 1.18
C TYR A 85 -5.64 18.94 1.24
N ALA A 86 -6.06 19.44 2.42
CA ALA A 86 -7.40 19.97 2.65
C ALA A 86 -7.81 21.09 1.67
N ALA A 87 -6.85 21.85 1.11
CA ALA A 87 -7.10 22.89 0.12
C ALA A 87 -7.70 22.37 -1.20
N TYR A 88 -7.46 21.10 -1.53
CA TYR A 88 -7.90 20.44 -2.77
C TYR A 88 -9.14 19.56 -2.57
N GLY A 89 -9.77 19.66 -1.39
CA GLY A 89 -10.94 18.87 -1.02
C GLY A 89 -10.62 17.52 -0.39
N PRO A 90 -11.66 16.69 -0.14
CA PRO A 90 -11.50 15.42 0.55
C PRO A 90 -10.78 14.38 -0.32
N VAL A 91 -9.76 13.73 0.24
CA VAL A 91 -8.95 12.69 -0.44
C VAL A 91 -9.75 11.39 -0.71
N GLY A 92 -10.80 11.14 0.07
CA GLY A 92 -11.57 9.89 0.01
C GLY A 92 -10.81 8.69 0.56
N SER A 93 -11.19 7.49 0.12
CA SER A 93 -10.62 6.23 0.61
C SER A 93 -9.22 5.90 0.09
N GLY A 94 -8.77 6.61 -0.95
CA GLY A 94 -7.51 6.37 -1.66
C GLY A 94 -7.59 5.27 -2.73
N TYR A 95 -8.78 4.72 -3.00
CA TYR A 95 -8.97 3.66 -4.01
C TYR A 95 -9.43 4.20 -5.36
N PRO A 96 -9.07 3.54 -6.47
CA PRO A 96 -9.51 3.95 -7.81
C PRO A 96 -11.01 3.84 -8.00
N SER A 97 -11.71 3.02 -7.22
CA SER A 97 -13.17 2.87 -7.31
C SER A 97 -13.93 4.00 -6.61
N ASP A 98 -13.24 4.80 -5.80
CA ASP A 98 -13.86 5.87 -5.03
C ASP A 98 -13.94 7.16 -5.87
N PRO A 99 -15.15 7.66 -6.16
CA PRO A 99 -15.31 8.90 -6.92
C PRO A 99 -14.67 10.09 -6.22
N THR A 100 -14.65 10.15 -4.89
CA THR A 100 -14.03 11.23 -4.12
C THR A 100 -12.52 11.26 -4.33
N THR A 101 -11.87 10.09 -4.32
CA THR A 101 -10.42 10.00 -4.61
C THR A 101 -10.10 10.40 -6.05
N ARG A 102 -10.94 10.03 -7.01
CA ARG A 102 -10.75 10.45 -8.42
C ARG A 102 -10.90 11.95 -8.60
N GLU A 103 -11.85 12.56 -7.89
CA GLU A 103 -12.08 14.00 -7.94
C GLU A 103 -10.92 14.76 -7.30
N PHE A 104 -10.47 14.35 -6.12
CA PHE A 104 -9.28 14.89 -5.46
C PHE A 104 -8.05 14.89 -6.40
N LEU A 105 -7.73 13.74 -7.01
CA LEU A 105 -6.58 13.64 -7.91
C LEU A 105 -6.72 14.55 -9.13
N ARG A 106 -7.93 14.67 -9.70
CA ARG A 106 -8.19 15.54 -10.84
C ARG A 106 -8.03 17.00 -10.47
N THR A 107 -8.67 17.45 -9.39
CA THR A 107 -8.57 18.83 -8.89
C THR A 107 -7.11 19.20 -8.61
N TYR A 108 -6.37 18.34 -7.93
CA TYR A 108 -4.95 18.61 -7.64
C TYR A 108 -4.12 18.75 -8.93
N VAL A 109 -4.29 17.84 -9.88
CA VAL A 109 -3.56 17.88 -11.16
C VAL A 109 -3.97 19.09 -12.01
N ASP A 110 -5.26 19.43 -12.06
CA ASP A 110 -5.75 20.59 -12.81
C ASP A 110 -5.17 21.90 -12.26
N GLU A 111 -5.00 22.00 -10.93
CA GLU A 111 -4.47 23.21 -10.27
C GLU A 111 -2.94 23.29 -10.27
N THR A 112 -2.23 22.16 -10.16
CA THR A 112 -0.77 22.14 -9.96
C THR A 112 0.01 21.65 -11.17
N GLY A 113 -0.63 20.94 -12.09
CA GLY A 113 0.01 20.26 -13.23
C GLY A 113 0.77 18.98 -12.86
N GLU A 114 0.77 18.58 -11.58
CA GLU A 114 1.55 17.44 -11.07
C GLU A 114 0.67 16.52 -10.21
N LEU A 115 1.14 15.31 -9.91
CA LEU A 115 0.48 14.42 -8.96
C LEU A 115 0.83 14.82 -7.52
N PRO A 116 -0.08 14.66 -6.55
CA PRO A 116 0.25 14.90 -5.14
C PRO A 116 1.25 13.84 -4.66
N ASP A 117 2.15 14.20 -3.74
CA ASP A 117 3.21 13.29 -3.23
C ASP A 117 2.64 12.01 -2.59
N CYS A 118 1.41 12.06 -2.09
CA CYS A 118 0.72 10.91 -1.52
C CYS A 118 0.24 9.91 -2.58
N ALA A 119 0.18 10.30 -3.86
CA ALA A 119 -0.27 9.45 -4.95
C ALA A 119 0.77 8.41 -5.35
N ARG A 120 0.26 7.25 -5.78
CA ARG A 120 1.10 6.19 -6.35
C ARG A 120 1.17 6.41 -7.86
N ALA A 121 2.16 7.15 -8.33
CA ALA A 121 2.32 7.48 -9.76
C ALA A 121 2.24 6.27 -10.72
N SER A 122 2.56 5.06 -10.27
CA SER A 122 2.46 3.84 -11.08
C SER A 122 1.03 3.25 -11.18
N TRP A 123 0.01 3.92 -10.65
CA TRP A 123 -1.38 3.48 -10.73
C TRP A 123 -2.03 4.10 -11.97
N SER A 124 -2.79 3.30 -12.71
CA SER A 124 -3.42 3.76 -13.96
C SER A 124 -4.31 4.99 -13.76
N THR A 125 -4.97 5.13 -12.61
CA THR A 125 -5.77 6.32 -12.29
C THR A 125 -4.94 7.61 -12.27
N CYS A 126 -3.66 7.53 -11.91
CA CYS A 126 -2.74 8.68 -11.96
C CYS A 126 -2.36 9.02 -13.41
N ASP A 127 -2.08 8.01 -14.24
CA ASP A 127 -1.83 8.20 -15.68
C ASP A 127 -3.05 8.81 -16.38
N ASP A 128 -4.26 8.32 -16.05
CA ASP A 128 -5.53 8.77 -16.63
C ASP A 128 -5.81 10.25 -16.35
N VAL A 129 -5.58 10.72 -15.12
CA VAL A 129 -5.82 12.14 -14.76
C VAL A 129 -4.80 13.08 -15.39
N LEU A 130 -3.53 12.69 -15.47
CA LEU A 130 -2.49 13.47 -16.15
C LEU A 130 -2.78 13.59 -17.66
N ALA A 131 -3.19 12.48 -18.29
CA ALA A 131 -3.56 12.49 -19.70
C ALA A 131 -4.76 13.39 -19.98
N ALA A 132 -5.79 13.36 -19.13
CA ALA A 132 -6.97 14.22 -19.24
C ALA A 132 -6.62 15.71 -19.12
N ALA A 133 -5.78 16.09 -18.14
CA ALA A 133 -5.36 17.48 -17.96
C ALA A 133 -4.57 18.02 -19.16
N ALA A 134 -3.66 17.20 -19.72
CA ALA A 134 -2.92 17.57 -20.92
C ALA A 134 -3.84 17.80 -22.13
N GLN A 135 -4.87 16.95 -22.33
CA GLN A 135 -5.83 17.11 -23.41
C GLN A 135 -6.67 18.38 -23.29
N SER A 136 -7.09 18.74 -22.08
CA SER A 136 -7.84 19.98 -21.81
C SER A 136 -7.01 21.22 -22.15
N SER A 137 -5.73 21.26 -21.75
CA SER A 137 -4.83 22.38 -22.08
C SER A 137 -4.62 22.59 -23.59
N LEU A 138 -4.68 21.52 -24.38
CA LEU A 138 -4.54 21.56 -25.84
C LEU A 138 -5.80 22.07 -26.55
N ALA A 139 -6.97 21.88 -25.96
CA ALA A 139 -8.25 22.33 -26.50
C ALA A 139 -8.51 23.84 -26.29
N GLU A 140 -7.72 24.49 -25.43
CA GLU A 140 -7.82 25.92 -25.12
C GLU A 140 -6.97 26.83 -26.04
N PHE A 141 -6.25 26.25 -27.01
CA PHE A 141 -5.48 26.96 -28.05
C PHE A 141 -6.11 26.83 -29.44
#